data_AF-A0A552X464-F1
#
_entry.id   AF-A0A552X464-F1
#
_cell.length_a   1.000
_cell.length_b   1.000
_cell.length_c   1.000
_cell.angle_alpha   90.00
_cell.angle_beta   90.00
_cell.angle_gamma   90.00
#
_symmetry.space_group_name_H-M   'P 1'
#
loop_
_entity.id
_entity.type
_entity.pdbx_description
1 polymer ?
#
loop_
_entity_poly.entity_id
_entity_poly.type
_entity_poly.pdbx_seq_one_letter_code
_entity_poly.pdbx_strand_id
1 'polypeptide(L)'
;MKHTSLIPVGITLSALFFLNGCDATDAANYSLASECYNRYPNDSWAQQQCFDQGVYNREVTHCQNETRTLQQLYGNQRMSQIHNQSDRYVDSAWQHVEPFDRNINSCLASSSYDTCFNNVISPALAQINQARQYALYVAQEENTYTQRWNGLLNQCSRFTSGASFSYRNSFDNSDLIAHLDGWTTYINQRTATWRRHYNH
;
A
#
# COMPACT_ATOMS: atom_id res chain seq x y z
N MET A 1 45.36 58.89 -27.90
CA MET A 1 45.13 57.72 -27.05
C MET A 1 43.70 57.80 -26.51
N LYS A 2 42.78 57.04 -27.11
CA LYS A 2 41.40 56.86 -26.67
C LYS A 2 41.27 55.38 -26.32
N HIS A 3 41.04 55.07 -25.05
CA HIS A 3 40.53 53.75 -24.66
C HIS A 3 39.19 53.95 -23.97
N THR A 4 38.17 53.61 -24.75
CA THR A 4 36.78 53.38 -24.40
C THR A 4 36.65 52.30 -23.34
N SER A 5 35.79 52.54 -22.34
CA SER A 5 35.37 51.54 -21.36
C SER A 5 34.58 50.42 -22.04
N LEU A 6 34.87 49.18 -21.66
CA LEU A 6 33.99 48.03 -21.86
C LEU A 6 33.48 47.60 -20.48
N ILE A 7 32.18 47.77 -20.29
CA ILE A 7 31.39 47.24 -19.19
C ILE A 7 31.26 45.72 -19.42
N PRO A 8 31.62 44.85 -18.46
CA PRO A 8 31.08 43.50 -18.45
C PRO A 8 29.68 43.57 -17.87
N VAL A 9 28.71 43.30 -18.73
CA VAL A 9 27.31 43.05 -18.40
C VAL A 9 27.23 41.98 -17.31
N GLY A 10 26.66 42.36 -16.16
CA GLY A 10 26.28 41.41 -15.14
C GLY A 10 25.23 40.46 -15.70
N ILE A 11 25.61 39.20 -15.88
CA ILE A 11 24.65 38.12 -16.08
C ILE A 11 24.31 37.61 -14.68
N THR A 12 23.28 38.19 -14.06
CA THR A 12 22.56 37.51 -12.99
C THR A 12 21.82 36.34 -13.62
N LEU A 13 22.45 35.17 -13.60
CA LEU A 13 21.78 33.91 -13.93
C LEU A 13 20.92 33.53 -12.71
N SER A 14 19.81 34.23 -12.52
CA SER A 14 18.70 33.78 -11.69
C SER A 14 18.05 32.60 -12.40
N ALA A 15 18.73 31.45 -12.39
CA ALA A 15 18.13 30.20 -12.77
C ALA A 15 17.13 29.86 -11.65
N LEU A 16 15.87 30.19 -11.91
CA LEU A 16 14.69 29.72 -11.19
C LEU A 16 14.62 28.19 -11.33
N PHE A 17 15.47 27.49 -10.59
CA PHE A 17 15.29 26.09 -10.31
C PHE A 17 14.18 26.01 -9.27
N PHE A 18 12.96 25.73 -9.75
CA PHE A 18 11.91 25.19 -8.90
C PHE A 18 12.32 23.77 -8.51
N LEU A 19 13.26 23.70 -7.57
CA LEU A 19 13.60 22.47 -6.86
C LEU A 19 12.33 22.13 -6.05
N ASN A 20 11.67 21.03 -6.42
CA ASN A 20 10.59 20.50 -5.62
C ASN A 20 11.10 20.26 -4.19
N GLY A 21 10.21 20.27 -3.19
CA GLY A 21 10.59 20.33 -1.77
C GLY A 21 11.62 19.31 -1.27
N CYS A 22 11.82 18.18 -1.97
CA CYS A 22 12.93 17.25 -1.70
C CYS A 22 14.29 17.80 -2.18
N ASP A 23 14.38 18.28 -3.41
CA ASP A 23 15.64 18.77 -4.01
C ASP A 23 16.11 20.08 -3.36
N ALA A 24 15.18 20.93 -2.90
CA ALA A 24 15.50 22.17 -2.22
C ALA A 24 16.12 21.94 -0.83
N THR A 25 15.64 20.91 -0.13
CA THR A 25 16.13 20.55 1.21
C THR A 25 17.48 19.84 1.12
N ASP A 26 17.66 18.99 0.10
CA ASP A 26 18.95 18.35 -0.19
C ASP A 26 20.02 19.37 -0.58
N ALA A 27 19.67 20.35 -1.42
CA ALA A 27 20.57 21.45 -1.80
C ALA A 27 20.94 22.33 -0.59
N ALA A 28 20.00 22.60 0.32
CA ALA A 28 20.26 23.37 1.53
C ALA A 28 21.21 22.65 2.50
N ASN A 29 21.04 21.33 2.69
CA ASN A 29 21.92 20.52 3.54
C ASN A 29 23.34 20.43 2.97
N TYR A 30 23.47 20.29 1.65
CA TYR A 30 24.77 20.34 0.98
C TYR A 30 25.43 21.72 1.08
N SER A 31 24.65 22.80 0.95
CA SER A 31 25.14 24.17 1.11
C SER A 31 25.71 24.41 2.51
N LEU A 32 25.00 23.95 3.55
CA LEU A 32 25.45 24.08 4.95
C LEU A 32 26.72 23.27 5.23
N ALA A 33 26.82 22.05 4.68
CA ALA A 33 28.01 21.21 4.79
C ALA A 33 29.21 21.82 4.03
N SER A 34 28.96 22.44 2.87
CA SER A 34 29.99 23.14 2.08
C SER A 34 30.49 24.41 2.78
N GLU A 35 29.61 25.20 3.40
CA GLU A 35 30.00 26.36 4.21
C GLU A 35 30.83 25.95 5.44
N CYS A 36 30.46 24.84 6.10
CA CYS A 36 31.24 24.25 7.19
C CYS A 36 32.63 23.83 6.69
N TYR A 37 32.70 23.09 5.58
CA TYR A 37 33.96 22.64 4.96
C TYR A 37 34.91 23.81 4.66
N ASN A 38 34.38 24.89 4.08
CA ASN A 38 35.17 26.07 3.70
C ASN A 38 35.71 26.87 4.91
N ARG A 39 35.12 26.72 6.09
CA ARG A 39 35.61 27.36 7.33
C ARG A 39 36.82 26.67 7.95
N TYR A 40 37.11 25.42 7.54
CA TYR A 40 38.21 24.62 8.07
C TYR A 40 39.20 24.19 6.96
N PRO A 41 39.84 25.12 6.22
CA PRO A 41 40.60 24.78 5.01
C PRO A 41 41.85 23.90 5.25
N ASN A 42 42.38 23.88 6.47
CA ASN A 42 43.62 23.17 6.83
C ASN A 42 43.42 22.04 7.86
N ASP A 43 42.17 21.74 8.22
CA ASP A 43 41.83 20.70 9.21
C ASP A 43 41.00 19.60 8.54
N SER A 44 41.69 18.53 8.13
CA SER A 44 41.09 17.42 7.40
C SER A 44 40.10 16.63 8.25
N TRP A 45 40.25 16.62 9.57
CA TRP A 45 39.28 15.97 10.46
C TRP A 45 37.98 16.79 10.50
N ALA A 46 38.08 18.12 10.70
CA ALA A 46 36.91 18.99 10.71
C ALA A 46 36.18 19.00 9.36
N GLN A 47 36.91 18.97 8.24
CA GLN A 47 36.34 18.83 6.89
C GLN A 47 35.55 17.53 6.74
N GLN A 48 36.11 16.41 7.21
CA GLN A 48 35.42 15.12 7.17
C GLN A 48 34.14 15.14 8.02
N GLN A 49 34.20 15.72 9.22
CA GLN A 49 33.01 15.88 10.08
C GLN A 49 31.92 16.72 9.41
N CYS A 50 32.27 17.82 8.74
CA CYS A 50 31.30 18.63 8.00
C CYS A 50 30.63 17.85 6.86
N PHE A 51 31.39 17.05 6.12
CA PHE A 51 30.86 16.18 5.07
C PHE A 51 29.95 15.09 5.64
N ASP A 52 30.40 14.39 6.67
CA ASP A 52 29.65 13.32 7.34
C ASP A 52 28.34 13.84 7.93
N GLN A 53 28.36 15.04 8.53
CA GLN A 53 27.15 15.70 9.04
C GLN A 53 26.17 16.08 7.92
N GLY A 54 26.68 16.55 6.78
CA GLY A 54 25.87 16.86 5.59
C GLY A 54 25.17 15.62 5.03
N VAL A 55 25.93 14.53 4.89
CA VAL A 55 25.41 13.22 4.48
C VAL A 55 24.36 12.73 5.49
N TYR A 56 24.67 12.77 6.79
CA TYR A 56 23.73 12.39 7.84
C TYR A 56 22.41 13.15 7.75
N ASN A 57 22.44 14.48 7.66
CA ASN A 57 21.23 15.30 7.58
C ASN A 57 20.41 15.03 6.32
N ARG A 58 21.07 14.76 5.19
CA ARG A 58 20.39 14.34 3.95
C ARG A 58 19.67 13.01 4.13
N GLU A 59 20.35 12.00 4.68
CA GLU A 59 19.75 10.68 4.91
C GLU A 59 18.57 10.74 5.90
N VAL A 60 18.67 11.57 6.96
CA VAL A 60 17.55 11.82 7.88
C VAL A 60 16.33 12.40 7.16
N THR A 61 16.52 13.46 6.36
CA THR A 61 15.43 14.09 5.60
C THR A 61 14.80 13.13 4.60
N HIS A 62 15.63 12.37 3.87
CA HIS A 62 15.18 11.35 2.93
C HIS A 62 14.29 10.32 3.64
N CYS A 63 14.76 9.75 4.74
CA CYS A 63 14.01 8.82 5.58
C CYS A 63 12.67 9.37 6.08
N GLN A 64 12.64 10.64 6.52
CA GLN A 64 11.40 11.29 6.95
C GLN A 64 10.40 11.46 5.79
N ASN A 65 10.88 11.82 4.60
CA ASN A 65 10.04 12.02 3.41
C ASN A 65 9.49 10.70 2.89
N GLU A 66 10.30 9.63 2.83
CA GLU A 66 9.84 8.32 2.41
C GLU A 66 8.80 7.75 3.38
N THR A 67 9.02 7.90 4.68
CA THR A 67 8.03 7.50 5.71
C THR A 67 6.71 8.23 5.51
N ARG A 68 6.74 9.56 5.35
CA ARG A 68 5.54 10.37 5.10
C ARG A 68 4.82 9.95 3.82
N THR A 69 5.58 9.69 2.76
CA THR A 69 5.03 9.23 1.47
C THR A 69 4.35 7.88 1.63
N LEU A 70 4.98 6.93 2.33
CA LEU A 70 4.42 5.62 2.58
C LEU A 70 3.13 5.71 3.43
N GLN A 71 3.12 6.57 4.45
CA GLN A 71 1.93 6.89 5.25
C GLN A 71 0.83 7.58 4.43
N GLN A 72 1.15 8.41 3.45
CA GLN A 72 0.13 9.03 2.59
C GLN A 72 -0.46 8.02 1.60
N LEU A 73 0.38 7.16 1.02
CA LEU A 73 -0.04 6.17 0.04
C LEU A 73 -0.85 5.03 0.64
N TYR A 74 -0.44 4.56 1.81
CA TYR A 74 -1.00 3.37 2.47
C TYR A 74 -1.62 3.66 3.84
N GLY A 75 -1.69 4.94 4.23
CA GLY A 75 -2.29 5.32 5.50
C GLY A 75 -3.74 4.90 5.63
N ASN A 76 -4.27 5.12 6.83
CA ASN A 76 -5.56 4.62 7.29
C ASN A 76 -6.70 4.75 6.26
N GLN A 77 -6.73 5.78 5.41
CA GLN A 77 -7.78 5.94 4.40
C GLN A 77 -7.77 4.87 3.30
N ARG A 78 -6.63 4.60 2.64
CA ARG A 78 -6.59 3.57 1.57
C ARG A 78 -6.86 2.19 2.15
N MET A 79 -6.19 1.86 3.24
CA MET A 79 -6.38 0.58 3.92
C MET A 79 -7.82 0.40 4.40
N SER A 80 -8.41 1.42 5.03
CA SER A 80 -9.82 1.37 5.42
C SER A 80 -10.75 1.23 4.21
N GLN A 81 -10.47 1.90 3.09
CA GLN A 81 -11.29 1.78 1.88
C GLN A 81 -11.28 0.36 1.31
N ILE A 82 -10.12 -0.28 1.22
CA ILE A 82 -10.04 -1.66 0.72
C ILE A 82 -10.69 -2.65 1.70
N HIS A 83 -10.53 -2.46 3.02
CA HIS A 83 -11.23 -3.28 4.02
C HIS A 83 -12.75 -3.12 3.91
N ASN A 84 -13.27 -1.89 3.89
CA ASN A 84 -14.69 -1.62 3.71
C ASN A 84 -15.25 -2.21 2.41
N GLN A 85 -14.45 -2.22 1.35
CA GLN A 85 -14.85 -2.81 0.08
C GLN A 85 -14.85 -4.35 0.15
N SER A 86 -13.92 -4.95 0.88
CA SER A 86 -13.91 -6.38 1.18
C SER A 86 -15.15 -6.81 1.96
N ASP A 87 -15.49 -6.07 3.02
CA ASP A 87 -16.68 -6.33 3.83
C ASP A 87 -17.96 -6.33 2.98
N ARG A 88 -18.09 -5.37 2.05
CA ARG A 88 -19.22 -5.34 1.11
C ARG A 88 -19.30 -6.57 0.21
N TYR A 89 -18.16 -7.11 -0.25
CA TYR A 89 -18.18 -8.33 -1.03
C TYR A 89 -18.55 -9.55 -0.18
N VAL A 90 -18.09 -9.60 1.07
CA VAL A 90 -18.46 -10.65 2.03
C VAL A 90 -19.96 -10.59 2.33
N ASP A 91 -20.50 -9.40 2.59
CA ASP A 91 -21.94 -9.17 2.81
C ASP A 91 -22.76 -9.59 1.58
N SER A 92 -22.31 -9.23 0.38
CA SER A 92 -22.94 -9.66 -0.88
C SER A 92 -22.96 -11.19 -0.99
N ALA A 93 -21.83 -11.86 -0.72
CA ALA A 93 -21.78 -13.32 -0.72
C ALA A 93 -22.71 -13.94 0.34
N TRP A 94 -22.77 -13.35 1.54
CA TRP A 94 -23.62 -13.82 2.63
C TRP A 94 -25.10 -13.84 2.25
N GLN A 95 -25.58 -12.82 1.52
CA GLN A 95 -26.96 -12.76 1.03
C GLN A 95 -27.35 -13.93 0.12
N HIS A 96 -26.37 -14.64 -0.46
CA HIS A 96 -26.61 -15.86 -1.23
C HIS A 96 -26.45 -17.14 -0.40
N VAL A 97 -25.57 -17.13 0.61
CA VAL A 97 -25.26 -18.28 1.46
C VAL A 97 -26.33 -18.50 2.53
N GLU A 98 -26.73 -17.44 3.24
CA GLU A 98 -27.68 -17.53 4.35
C GLU A 98 -29.03 -18.14 3.93
N PRO A 99 -29.71 -17.67 2.86
CA PRO A 99 -30.96 -18.26 2.42
C PRO A 99 -30.77 -19.45 1.46
N PHE A 100 -29.55 -19.94 1.26
CA PHE A 100 -29.23 -20.89 0.17
C PHE A 100 -30.16 -22.10 0.14
N ASP A 101 -30.27 -22.83 1.26
CA ASP A 101 -31.10 -24.04 1.37
C ASP A 101 -32.59 -23.74 1.11
N ARG A 102 -33.08 -22.55 1.46
CA ARG A 102 -34.48 -22.17 1.18
C ARG A 102 -34.68 -21.91 -0.31
N ASN A 103 -33.80 -21.11 -0.91
CA ASN A 103 -33.91 -20.67 -2.29
C ASN A 103 -33.82 -21.86 -3.26
N ILE A 104 -32.90 -22.78 -3.02
CA ILE A 104 -32.71 -23.95 -3.87
C ILE A 104 -33.86 -24.96 -3.75
N ASN A 105 -34.36 -25.22 -2.54
CA ASN A 105 -35.54 -26.08 -2.35
C ASN A 105 -36.78 -25.50 -3.02
N SER A 106 -37.00 -24.18 -2.90
CA SER A 106 -38.08 -23.49 -3.59
C SER A 106 -37.96 -23.60 -5.11
N CYS A 107 -36.74 -23.51 -5.65
CA CYS A 107 -36.52 -23.66 -7.08
C CYS A 107 -36.76 -25.10 -7.55
N LEU A 108 -36.22 -26.09 -6.84
CA LEU A 108 -36.38 -27.52 -7.19
C LEU A 108 -37.83 -28.00 -7.08
N ALA A 109 -38.68 -27.31 -6.30
CA ALA A 109 -40.11 -27.59 -6.25
C ALA A 109 -40.85 -27.21 -7.55
N SER A 110 -40.30 -26.30 -8.37
CA SER A 110 -40.96 -25.77 -9.56
C SER A 110 -40.19 -25.95 -10.86
N SER A 111 -38.90 -26.32 -10.80
CA SER A 111 -37.98 -26.26 -11.94
C SER A 111 -37.00 -27.43 -11.95
N SER A 112 -36.39 -27.70 -13.11
CA SER A 112 -35.33 -28.69 -13.23
C SER A 112 -34.07 -28.31 -12.46
N TYR A 113 -33.27 -29.31 -12.11
CA TYR A 113 -31.97 -29.10 -11.46
C TYR A 113 -31.08 -28.11 -12.24
N ASP A 114 -30.97 -28.25 -13.56
CA ASP A 114 -30.13 -27.36 -14.38
C ASP A 114 -30.59 -25.90 -14.32
N THR A 115 -31.90 -25.66 -14.30
CA THR A 115 -32.47 -24.31 -14.12
C THR A 115 -32.07 -23.74 -12.76
N CYS A 116 -32.17 -24.54 -11.70
CA CYS A 116 -31.82 -24.12 -10.36
C CYS A 116 -30.32 -23.96 -10.14
N PHE A 117 -29.51 -24.76 -10.81
CA PHE A 117 -28.07 -24.61 -10.83
C PHE A 117 -27.68 -23.25 -11.40
N ASN A 118 -28.27 -22.86 -12.53
CA ASN A 118 -27.97 -21.58 -13.17
C ASN A 118 -28.51 -20.37 -12.40
N ASN A 119 -29.65 -20.50 -11.70
CA ASN A 119 -30.32 -19.37 -11.05
C ASN A 119 -29.98 -19.19 -9.57
N VAL A 120 -29.50 -20.24 -8.89
CA VAL A 120 -29.26 -20.20 -7.43
C VAL A 120 -27.82 -20.60 -7.10
N ILE A 121 -27.36 -21.75 -7.61
CA ILE A 121 -26.07 -22.34 -7.22
C ILE A 121 -24.90 -21.57 -7.82
N SER A 122 -24.90 -21.39 -9.14
CA SER A 122 -23.83 -20.68 -9.86
C SER A 122 -23.68 -19.22 -9.40
N PRO A 123 -24.77 -18.43 -9.23
CA PRO A 123 -24.66 -17.08 -8.68
C PRO A 123 -24.07 -17.05 -7.25
N ALA A 124 -24.48 -17.97 -6.37
CA ALA A 124 -23.94 -18.03 -5.02
C ALA A 124 -22.43 -18.32 -5.01
N LEU A 125 -21.99 -19.31 -5.80
CA LEU A 125 -20.56 -19.63 -5.94
C LEU A 125 -19.77 -18.47 -6.55
N ALA A 126 -20.34 -17.75 -7.52
CA ALA A 126 -19.70 -16.59 -8.12
C ALA A 126 -19.47 -15.46 -7.10
N GLN A 127 -20.47 -15.17 -6.26
CA GLN A 127 -20.36 -14.15 -5.22
C GLN A 127 -19.34 -14.52 -4.14
N ILE A 128 -19.33 -15.78 -3.69
CA ILE A 128 -18.32 -16.26 -2.73
C ILE A 128 -16.91 -16.15 -3.32
N ASN A 129 -16.73 -16.56 -4.59
CA ASN A 129 -15.43 -16.45 -5.24
C ASN A 129 -15.00 -14.98 -5.40
N GLN A 130 -15.92 -14.06 -5.73
CA GLN A 130 -15.60 -12.64 -5.81
C GLN A 130 -15.13 -12.08 -4.47
N ALA A 131 -15.84 -12.38 -3.37
CA ALA A 131 -15.43 -12.02 -2.02
C ALA A 131 -14.05 -12.60 -1.67
N ARG A 132 -13.80 -13.85 -2.03
CA ARG A 132 -12.53 -14.53 -1.78
C ARG A 132 -11.37 -13.88 -2.54
N GLN A 133 -11.55 -13.56 -3.82
CA GLN A 133 -10.52 -12.89 -4.61
C GLN A 133 -10.19 -11.50 -4.03
N TYR A 134 -11.21 -10.78 -3.54
CA TYR A 134 -10.98 -9.48 -2.93
C TYR A 134 -10.30 -9.57 -1.57
N ALA A 135 -10.64 -10.55 -0.74
CA ALA A 135 -9.94 -10.82 0.52
C ALA A 135 -8.46 -11.17 0.30
N LEU A 136 -8.15 -11.95 -0.74
CA LEU A 136 -6.76 -12.23 -1.16
C LEU A 136 -6.03 -10.97 -1.61
N TYR A 137 -6.71 -10.09 -2.35
CA TYR A 137 -6.15 -8.79 -2.74
C TYR A 137 -5.81 -7.90 -1.53
N VAL A 138 -6.71 -7.83 -0.54
CA VAL A 138 -6.45 -7.09 0.71
C VAL A 138 -5.21 -7.64 1.42
N ALA A 139 -5.12 -8.96 1.59
CA ALA A 139 -3.97 -9.62 2.21
C ALA A 139 -2.64 -9.29 1.46
N GLN A 140 -2.68 -9.25 0.13
CA GLN A 140 -1.52 -8.89 -0.68
C GLN A 140 -1.11 -7.43 -0.50
N GLU A 141 -2.07 -6.50 -0.49
CA GLU A 141 -1.81 -5.07 -0.27
C GLU A 141 -1.19 -4.83 1.11
N GLU A 142 -1.71 -5.50 2.15
CA GLU A 142 -1.18 -5.42 3.52
C GLU A 142 0.24 -5.98 3.64
N ASN A 143 0.51 -7.11 3.00
CA ASN A 143 1.85 -7.69 2.97
C ASN A 143 2.82 -6.76 2.24
N THR A 144 2.41 -6.21 1.09
CA THR A 144 3.22 -5.25 0.33
C THR A 144 3.53 -4.00 1.16
N TYR A 145 2.53 -3.46 1.86
CA TYR A 145 2.72 -2.32 2.75
C TYR A 145 3.68 -2.64 3.89
N THR A 146 3.48 -3.79 4.55
CA THR A 146 4.35 -4.28 5.64
C THR A 146 5.80 -4.45 5.19
N GLN A 147 6.03 -5.06 4.01
CA GLN A 147 7.38 -5.24 3.46
C GLN A 147 8.05 -3.91 3.16
N ARG A 148 7.34 -2.96 2.53
CA ARG A 148 7.87 -1.62 2.26
C ARG A 148 8.18 -0.88 3.55
N TRP A 149 7.28 -0.97 4.54
CA TRP A 149 7.47 -0.38 5.87
C TRP A 149 8.74 -0.93 6.53
N ASN A 150 8.89 -2.26 6.61
CA ASN A 150 10.07 -2.89 7.18
C ASN A 150 11.36 -2.58 6.40
N GLY A 151 11.27 -2.44 5.07
CA GLY A 151 12.38 -1.98 4.24
C GLY A 151 12.86 -0.59 4.64
N LEU A 152 11.94 0.37 4.79
CA LEU A 152 12.25 1.71 5.28
C LEU A 152 12.83 1.69 6.69
N LEU A 153 12.29 0.88 7.60
CA LEU A 153 12.83 0.75 8.95
C LEU A 153 14.28 0.28 8.95
N ASN A 154 14.60 -0.75 8.17
CA ASN A 154 15.96 -1.27 8.10
C ASN A 154 16.92 -0.22 7.51
N GLN A 155 16.50 0.50 6.48
CA GLN A 155 17.31 1.56 5.86
C GLN A 155 17.56 2.74 6.81
N CYS A 156 16.50 3.18 7.51
CA CYS A 156 16.49 4.41 8.30
C CYS A 156 16.86 4.23 9.78
N SER A 157 16.97 2.99 10.26
CA SER A 157 17.26 2.63 11.66
C SER A 157 18.49 3.31 12.27
N ARG A 158 19.49 3.60 11.44
CA ARG A 158 20.77 4.24 11.81
C ARG A 158 20.73 5.77 11.82
N PHE A 159 19.72 6.37 11.20
CA PHE A 159 19.58 7.82 11.06
C PHE A 159 18.41 8.39 11.86
N THR A 160 17.43 7.55 12.20
CA THR A 160 16.23 7.96 12.93
C THR A 160 16.16 7.21 14.25
N SER A 161 16.73 7.81 15.30
CA SER A 161 16.61 7.28 16.66
C SER A 161 15.20 7.55 17.20
N GLY A 162 14.34 6.52 17.18
CA GLY A 162 13.21 6.45 18.11
C GLY A 162 11.92 7.21 17.76
N ALA A 163 11.72 7.69 16.52
CA ALA A 163 10.40 8.17 16.12
C ALA A 163 9.44 6.99 15.87
N SER A 164 8.99 6.33 16.95
CA SER A 164 7.83 5.45 17.07
C SER A 164 7.21 4.97 15.74
N PHE A 165 7.96 4.16 15.00
CA PHE A 165 7.45 3.54 13.77
C PHE A 165 6.61 2.31 14.13
N SER A 166 5.58 2.49 14.95
CA SER A 166 4.66 1.41 15.24
C SER A 166 3.71 1.22 14.06
N TYR A 167 4.04 0.33 13.14
CA TYR A 167 3.01 -0.29 12.31
C TYR A 167 2.22 -1.23 13.22
N ARG A 168 0.95 -0.90 13.46
CA ARG A 168 0.04 -1.75 14.21
C ARG A 168 -1.07 -2.16 13.26
N ASN A 169 -1.35 -3.46 13.24
CA ASN A 169 -2.34 -4.19 12.46
C ASN A 169 -1.78 -4.85 11.20
N SER A 170 -1.27 -6.06 11.37
CA SER A 170 -1.49 -7.10 10.37
C SER A 170 -2.91 -7.63 10.60
N PHE A 171 -3.85 -7.34 9.70
CA PHE A 171 -5.05 -8.16 9.64
C PHE A 171 -4.63 -9.47 8.96
N ASP A 172 -4.72 -10.57 9.69
CA ASP A 172 -4.55 -11.88 9.07
C ASP A 172 -5.90 -12.27 8.45
N ASN A 173 -5.99 -12.18 7.13
CA ASN A 173 -7.18 -12.59 6.38
C ASN A 173 -7.31 -14.12 6.22
N SER A 174 -6.40 -14.91 6.81
CA SER A 174 -6.43 -16.38 6.73
C SER A 174 -7.77 -16.96 7.21
N ASP A 175 -8.29 -16.46 8.33
CA ASP A 175 -9.57 -16.88 8.90
C ASP A 175 -10.75 -16.54 7.99
N LEU A 176 -10.76 -15.33 7.39
CA LEU A 176 -11.80 -14.92 6.45
C LEU A 176 -11.77 -15.80 5.18
N ILE A 177 -10.59 -16.05 4.63
CA ILE A 177 -10.42 -16.91 3.46
C ILE A 177 -10.91 -18.32 3.77
N ALA A 178 -10.55 -18.87 4.94
CA ALA A 178 -11.03 -20.19 5.38
C ALA A 178 -12.56 -20.21 5.53
N HIS A 179 -13.17 -19.13 6.01
CA HIS A 179 -14.62 -19.02 6.13
C HIS A 179 -15.32 -19.06 4.76
N LEU A 180 -14.80 -18.31 3.78
CA LEU A 180 -15.32 -18.28 2.40
C LEU A 180 -15.12 -19.63 1.68
N ASP A 181 -14.00 -20.32 1.94
CA ASP A 181 -13.75 -21.68 1.46
C ASP A 181 -14.74 -22.68 2.10
N GLY A 182 -15.11 -22.47 3.37
CA GLY A 182 -16.17 -23.19 4.06
C GLY A 182 -17.54 -23.03 3.40
N TRP A 183 -17.93 -21.80 3.04
CA TRP A 183 -19.18 -21.54 2.32
C TRP A 183 -19.20 -22.21 0.94
N THR A 184 -18.09 -22.14 0.21
CA THR A 184 -17.93 -22.84 -1.08
C THR A 184 -18.12 -24.34 -0.92
N THR A 185 -17.48 -24.93 0.08
CA THR A 185 -17.58 -26.35 0.39
C THR A 185 -19.01 -26.74 0.74
N TYR A 186 -19.68 -25.95 1.58
CA TYR A 186 -21.08 -26.16 1.96
C TYR A 186 -21.99 -26.19 0.72
N ILE A 187 -21.91 -25.19 -0.16
CA ILE A 187 -22.73 -25.13 -1.38
C ILE A 187 -22.43 -26.32 -2.29
N ASN A 188 -21.15 -26.67 -2.49
CA ASN A 188 -20.77 -27.80 -3.34
C ASN A 188 -21.28 -29.14 -2.81
N GLN A 189 -21.21 -29.37 -1.49
CA GLN A 189 -21.71 -30.60 -0.87
C GLN A 189 -23.24 -30.73 -1.00
N ARG A 190 -23.95 -29.62 -0.79
CA ARG A 190 -25.41 -29.54 -0.98
C ARG A 190 -25.80 -29.81 -2.44
N THR A 191 -25.11 -29.15 -3.37
CA THR A 191 -25.27 -29.31 -4.82
C THR A 191 -25.07 -30.76 -5.25
N ALA A 192 -24.01 -31.42 -4.78
CA ALA A 192 -23.73 -32.82 -5.08
C ALA A 192 -24.83 -33.75 -4.56
N THR A 193 -25.41 -33.45 -3.40
CA THR A 193 -26.54 -34.21 -2.85
C THR A 193 -27.78 -34.10 -3.74
N TRP A 194 -28.20 -32.88 -4.08
CA TRP A 194 -29.39 -32.69 -4.93
C TRP A 194 -29.23 -33.25 -6.33
N ARG A 195 -28.04 -33.11 -6.94
CA ARG A 195 -27.78 -33.70 -8.25
C ARG A 195 -28.05 -35.20 -8.29
N ARG A 196 -27.79 -35.94 -7.19
CA ARG A 196 -28.09 -37.37 -7.11
C ARG A 196 -29.58 -37.67 -6.99
N HIS A 197 -30.36 -36.78 -6.39
CA HIS A 197 -31.79 -36.98 -6.14
C HIS A 197 -32.69 -36.50 -7.29
N TYR A 198 -32.23 -35.54 -8.11
CA TYR A 198 -33.05 -34.86 -9.12
C TYR A 198 -32.58 -35.05 -10.58
N ASN A 199 -31.54 -35.86 -10.84
CA ASN A 199 -31.13 -36.29 -12.20
C ASN A 199 -31.75 -37.63 -12.65
N HIS A 200 -32.86 -38.03 -12.02
CA HIS A 200 -33.71 -39.15 -12.45
C HIS A 200 -35.06 -38.62 -12.91
#